data_AF-A0A6V7JGA8-F1
#
_entry.id   AF-A0A6V7JGA8-F1
#
_cell.length_a   1.000
_cell.length_b   1.000
_cell.length_c   1.000
_cell.angle_alpha   90.00
_cell.angle_beta   90.00
_cell.angle_gamma   90.00
#
_symmetry.space_group_name_H-M   'P 1'
#
loop_
_entity.id
_entity.type
_entity.pdbx_description
1 polymer ?
#
loop_
_entity_poly.entity_id
_entity_poly.type
_entity_poly.pdbx_seq_one_letter_code
_entity_poly.pdbx_strand_id
1 'polypeptide(L)'
;KLERCYGILQNLTSGLSEKEAHDVLNNAVCKDKTHEEVSLGLLVAILTEPPEAERCIRDLTLITRDGLAIVLGHLNQLVLERYLKLQDTCRGQLLWLVRQFIRSNVAGIDNLCLSLLRHAAGGDTSPRNLYLVEALLDIFQ
;
A
#
# COMPACT_ATOMS: atom_id res chain seq x y z
N LYS A 1 0.33 14.29 4.76
CA LYS A 1 1.31 13.90 3.72
C LYS A 1 0.68 12.99 2.67
N LEU A 2 0.13 11.83 3.06
CA LEU A 2 -0.50 10.87 2.14
C LEU A 2 -1.64 11.49 1.30
N GLU A 3 -2.57 12.24 1.92
CA GLU A 3 -3.63 12.95 1.18
C GLU A 3 -3.10 13.92 0.12
N ARG A 4 -2.00 14.64 0.42
CA ARG A 4 -1.34 15.52 -0.55
C ARG A 4 -0.76 14.73 -1.73
N CYS A 5 -0.14 13.58 -1.45
CA CYS A 5 0.43 12.70 -2.48
C CYS A 5 -0.68 12.13 -3.37
N TYR A 6 -1.81 11.76 -2.78
CA TYR A 6 -2.99 11.31 -3.51
C TYR A 6 -3.59 12.42 -4.39
N GLY A 7 -3.68 13.66 -3.89
CA GLY A 7 -4.09 14.81 -4.71
C GLY A 7 -3.14 15.08 -5.89
N ILE A 8 -1.83 14.88 -5.72
CA ILE A 8 -0.84 14.96 -6.82
C ILE A 8 -1.11 13.86 -7.86
N LEU A 9 -1.33 12.62 -7.41
CA LEU A 9 -1.67 11.50 -8.30
C LEU A 9 -2.93 11.83 -9.12
N GLN A 10 -4.01 12.26 -8.46
CA GLN A 10 -5.26 12.62 -9.13
C GLN A 10 -5.07 13.72 -10.18
N ASN A 11 -4.28 14.75 -9.88
CA ASN A 11 -3.98 15.81 -10.83
C ASN A 11 -3.20 15.32 -12.06
N LEU A 12 -2.35 14.30 -11.89
CA LEU A 12 -1.56 13.75 -12.99
C LEU A 12 -2.37 12.80 -13.88
N THR A 13 -3.38 12.12 -13.34
CA THR A 13 -4.12 11.07 -14.06
C THR A 13 -5.54 11.48 -14.48
N SER A 14 -6.04 12.62 -13.99
CA SER A 14 -7.40 13.09 -14.28
C SER A 14 -7.64 13.27 -15.79
N GLY A 15 -8.71 12.65 -16.28
CA GLY A 15 -9.15 12.75 -17.67
C GLY A 15 -8.28 11.99 -18.69
N LEU A 16 -7.29 11.22 -18.22
CA LEU A 16 -6.43 10.40 -19.08
C LEU A 16 -6.98 8.98 -19.22
N SER A 17 -6.71 8.35 -20.35
CA SER A 17 -6.83 6.89 -20.48
C SER A 17 -5.80 6.18 -19.61
N GLU A 18 -6.00 4.89 -19.33
CA GLU A 18 -5.06 4.11 -18.51
C GLU A 18 -3.64 4.11 -19.06
N LYS A 19 -3.49 4.03 -20.39
CA LYS A 19 -2.19 4.05 -21.05
C LYS A 19 -1.51 5.41 -20.91
N GLU A 20 -2.25 6.49 -21.13
CA GLU A 20 -1.72 7.86 -20.99
C GLU A 20 -1.35 8.16 -19.53
N ALA A 21 -2.17 7.73 -18.58
CA ALA A 21 -1.87 7.84 -17.17
C ALA A 21 -0.56 7.12 -16.82
N HIS A 22 -0.38 5.88 -17.28
CA HIS A 22 0.86 5.14 -17.06
C HIS A 22 2.09 5.87 -17.62
N ASP A 23 2.02 6.36 -18.86
CA ASP A 23 3.11 7.09 -19.50
C ASP A 23 3.46 8.39 -18.75
N VAL A 24 2.44 9.12 -18.27
CA VAL A 24 2.63 10.33 -17.45
C VAL A 24 3.28 10.00 -16.11
N LEU A 25 2.82 8.94 -15.43
CA LEU A 25 3.38 8.52 -14.15
C LEU A 25 4.84 8.08 -14.30
N ASN A 26 5.15 7.28 -15.33
CA ASN A 26 6.51 6.81 -15.59
C ASN A 26 7.48 7.98 -15.90
N ASN A 27 7.00 9.01 -16.60
CA ASN A 27 7.77 10.23 -16.81
C ASN A 27 7.92 11.07 -15.52
N ALA A 28 6.88 11.13 -14.68
CA ALA A 28 6.89 11.91 -13.45
C ALA A 28 7.88 11.34 -12.42
N VAL A 29 8.03 10.02 -12.32
CA VAL A 29 8.99 9.38 -11.40
C VAL A 29 10.45 9.59 -11.80
N CYS A 30 10.74 10.24 -12.93
CA CYS A 30 12.10 10.56 -13.34
C CYS A 30 12.83 11.54 -12.40
N LYS A 31 12.11 12.26 -11.54
CA LYS A 31 12.68 13.16 -10.53
C LYS A 31 12.43 12.58 -9.14
N ASP A 32 13.43 12.59 -8.26
CA ASP A 32 13.37 11.90 -6.96
C ASP A 32 12.20 12.35 -6.08
N LYS A 33 11.92 13.65 -6.02
CA LYS A 33 10.80 14.18 -5.21
C LYS A 33 9.44 13.69 -5.71
N THR A 34 9.24 13.67 -7.02
CA THR A 34 7.97 13.23 -7.61
C THR A 34 7.84 11.72 -7.61
N HIS A 35 8.95 10.97 -7.61
CA HIS A 35 8.93 9.53 -7.40
C HIS A 35 8.29 9.15 -6.06
N GLU A 36 8.67 9.79 -4.96
CA GLU A 36 8.04 9.57 -3.66
C GLU A 36 6.56 9.96 -3.68
N GLU A 37 6.23 11.15 -4.18
CA GLU A 37 4.85 11.68 -4.17
C GLU A 37 3.89 10.81 -5.00
N VAL A 38 4.32 10.36 -6.18
CA VAL A 38 3.52 9.45 -7.02
C VAL A 38 3.38 8.08 -6.38
N SER A 39 4.46 7.50 -5.87
CA SER A 39 4.45 6.18 -5.24
C SER A 39 3.52 6.14 -4.02
N LEU A 40 3.56 7.18 -3.18
CA LEU A 40 2.68 7.30 -2.03
C LEU A 40 1.24 7.64 -2.43
N GLY A 41 1.03 8.36 -3.53
CA GLY A 41 -0.30 8.58 -4.09
C GLY A 41 -0.96 7.27 -4.51
N LEU A 42 -0.22 6.41 -5.23
CA LEU A 42 -0.69 5.08 -5.64
C LEU A 42 -0.95 4.19 -4.43
N LEU A 43 -0.10 4.26 -3.39
CA LEU A 43 -0.36 3.55 -2.14
C LEU A 43 -1.69 3.96 -1.50
N VAL A 44 -2.02 5.25 -1.48
CA VAL A 44 -3.32 5.71 -0.96
C VAL A 44 -4.45 5.14 -1.79
N ALA A 45 -4.37 5.23 -3.12
CA ALA A 45 -5.39 4.68 -4.02
C ALA A 45 -5.62 3.18 -3.75
N ILE A 46 -4.55 2.39 -3.60
CA ILE A 46 -4.63 0.96 -3.26
C ILE A 46 -5.37 0.75 -1.93
N LEU A 47 -5.06 1.55 -0.90
CA LEU A 47 -5.65 1.39 0.43
C LEU A 47 -7.10 1.86 0.52
N THR A 48 -7.50 2.84 -0.29
CA THR A 48 -8.82 3.50 -0.16
C THR A 48 -9.81 3.15 -1.26
N GLU A 49 -9.34 2.70 -2.43
CA GLU A 49 -10.16 2.46 -3.63
C GLU A 49 -10.01 1.01 -4.13
N PRO A 50 -10.71 0.04 -3.50
CA PRO A 50 -10.63 -1.37 -3.88
C PRO A 50 -10.79 -1.70 -5.37
N PRO A 51 -11.69 -1.04 -6.13
CA PRO A 51 -11.82 -1.29 -7.56
C PRO A 51 -10.56 -0.94 -8.37
N GLU A 52 -9.78 0.03 -7.90
CA GLU A 52 -8.60 0.55 -8.60
C GLU A 52 -7.30 -0.12 -8.12
N ALA A 53 -7.34 -0.88 -7.02
CA ALA A 53 -6.17 -1.41 -6.34
C ALA A 53 -5.29 -2.30 -7.23
N GLU A 54 -5.88 -3.17 -8.07
CA GLU A 54 -5.13 -4.04 -8.99
C GLU A 54 -4.41 -3.27 -10.09
N ARG A 55 -4.99 -2.17 -10.57
CA ARG A 55 -4.33 -1.30 -11.54
C ARG A 55 -3.21 -0.52 -10.86
N CYS A 56 -3.51 0.11 -9.73
CA CYS A 56 -2.56 0.96 -9.01
C CYS A 56 -1.34 0.17 -8.51
N ILE A 57 -1.48 -1.08 -8.05
CA ILE A 57 -0.32 -1.89 -7.67
C ILE A 57 0.55 -2.24 -8.88
N ARG A 58 -0.06 -2.53 -10.04
CA ARG A 58 0.65 -2.82 -11.28
C ARG A 58 1.46 -1.60 -11.73
N ASP A 59 0.82 -0.45 -11.79
CA ASP A 59 1.50 0.81 -12.10
C ASP A 59 2.65 1.07 -11.12
N LEU A 60 2.39 0.92 -9.81
CA LEU A 60 3.39 1.13 -8.77
C LEU A 60 4.62 0.23 -8.96
N THR A 61 4.41 -1.07 -9.26
CA THR A 61 5.50 -2.02 -9.49
C THR A 61 6.29 -1.73 -10.77
N LEU A 62 5.68 -1.11 -11.77
CA LEU A 62 6.33 -0.79 -13.04
C LEU A 62 7.12 0.53 -12.98
N ILE A 63 6.69 1.50 -12.15
CA ILE A 63 7.33 2.83 -12.08
C ILE A 63 8.29 3.00 -10.89
N THR A 64 8.26 2.11 -9.90
CA THR A 64 9.17 2.19 -8.74
C THR A 64 10.64 2.06 -9.17
N ARG A 65 11.52 2.87 -8.56
CA ARG A 65 12.96 2.90 -8.84
C ARG A 65 13.82 2.40 -7.68
N ASP A 66 13.20 2.20 -6.54
CA ASP A 66 13.82 1.91 -5.25
C ASP A 66 13.41 0.53 -4.72
N GLY A 67 12.85 -0.33 -5.58
CA GLY A 67 12.37 -1.65 -5.19
C GLY A 67 11.27 -1.60 -4.13
N LEU A 68 10.40 -0.58 -4.18
CA LEU A 68 9.32 -0.31 -3.23
C LEU A 68 9.78 0.09 -1.81
N ALA A 69 11.04 0.43 -1.59
CA ALA A 69 11.56 0.78 -0.27
C ALA A 69 10.80 1.95 0.40
N ILE A 70 10.52 3.03 -0.33
CA ILE A 70 9.74 4.20 0.14
C ILE A 70 8.33 3.78 0.54
N VAL A 71 7.69 2.94 -0.28
CA VAL A 71 6.33 2.44 -0.06
C VAL A 71 6.28 1.58 1.20
N LEU A 72 7.18 0.60 1.30
CA LEU A 72 7.28 -0.28 2.48
C LEU A 72 7.60 0.51 3.75
N GLY A 73 8.51 1.49 3.68
CA GLY A 73 8.83 2.33 4.83
C GLY A 73 7.62 3.10 5.38
N HIS A 74 6.87 3.75 4.49
CA HIS A 74 5.67 4.49 4.89
C HIS A 74 4.52 3.57 5.32
N LEU A 75 4.36 2.43 4.66
CA LEU A 75 3.34 1.44 5.02
C LEU A 75 3.62 0.85 6.41
N ASN A 76 4.88 0.55 6.70
CA ASN A 76 5.29 0.05 8.00
C ASN A 76 5.06 1.09 9.11
N GLN A 77 5.38 2.36 8.84
CA GLN A 77 5.08 3.46 9.76
C GLN A 77 3.57 3.61 9.99
N LEU A 78 2.76 3.52 8.93
CA LEU A 78 1.30 3.57 9.02
C LEU A 78 0.75 2.44 9.91
N VAL A 79 1.25 1.22 9.74
CA VAL A 79 0.88 0.07 10.58
C VAL A 79 1.26 0.33 12.03
N LEU A 80 2.51 0.70 12.31
CA LEU A 80 2.98 0.90 13.68
C LEU A 80 2.21 2.02 14.41
N GLU A 81 1.91 3.13 13.74
CA GLU A 81 1.38 4.33 14.41
C GLU A 81 -0.14 4.48 14.34
N ARG A 82 -0.81 3.84 13.36
CA ARG A 82 -2.19 4.18 12.99
C ARG A 82 -3.09 2.98 12.70
N TYR A 83 -2.61 1.74 12.74
CA TYR A 83 -3.41 0.55 12.40
C TYR A 83 -4.79 0.48 13.09
N LEU A 84 -4.84 0.76 14.41
CA LEU A 84 -6.08 0.75 15.19
C LEU A 84 -7.06 1.88 14.80
N LYS A 85 -6.59 2.92 14.10
CA LYS A 85 -7.40 4.04 13.60
C LYS A 85 -7.78 3.90 12.13
N LEU A 86 -7.25 2.91 11.41
CA LEU A 86 -7.60 2.67 10.02
C LEU A 86 -9.08 2.30 9.89
N GLN A 87 -9.68 2.70 8.77
CA GLN A 87 -11.00 2.21 8.37
C GLN A 87 -10.91 0.74 7.97
N ASP A 88 -12.03 0.03 8.06
CA ASP A 88 -12.06 -1.42 7.79
C ASP A 88 -11.67 -1.73 6.34
N THR A 89 -12.07 -0.90 5.37
CA THR A 89 -11.61 -0.99 3.97
C THR A 89 -10.09 -0.92 3.87
N CYS A 90 -9.46 0.06 4.54
CA CYS A 90 -8.01 0.23 4.49
C CYS A 90 -7.26 -0.93 5.15
N ARG A 91 -7.82 -1.55 6.20
CA ARG A 91 -7.23 -2.75 6.81
C ARG A 91 -7.29 -3.94 5.87
N GLY A 92 -8.43 -4.16 5.23
CA GLY A 92 -8.59 -5.22 4.23
C GLY A 92 -7.62 -5.05 3.06
N GLN A 93 -7.52 -3.83 2.52
CA GLN A 93 -6.59 -3.52 1.44
C GLN A 93 -5.12 -3.61 1.84
N LEU A 94 -4.77 -3.22 3.07
CA LEU A 94 -3.43 -3.41 3.62
C LEU A 94 -3.05 -4.90 3.64
N LEU A 95 -3.92 -5.77 4.14
CA LEU A 95 -3.67 -7.21 4.21
C LEU A 95 -3.59 -7.83 2.80
N TRP A 96 -4.46 -7.39 1.90
CA TRP A 96 -4.39 -7.76 0.48
C TRP A 96 -3.06 -7.34 -0.14
N LEU A 97 -2.60 -6.12 0.09
CA LEU A 97 -1.34 -5.60 -0.44
C LEU A 97 -0.13 -6.39 0.10
N VAL A 98 -0.13 -6.75 1.38
CA VAL A 98 0.91 -7.62 1.96
C VAL A 98 0.97 -8.97 1.23
N ARG A 99 -0.18 -9.60 0.94
CA ARG A 99 -0.23 -10.83 0.13
C ARG A 99 0.41 -10.65 -1.24
N GLN A 100 0.13 -9.53 -1.91
CA GLN A 100 0.73 -9.24 -3.22
C GLN A 100 2.26 -9.07 -3.14
N PHE A 101 2.76 -8.36 -2.13
CA PHE A 101 4.20 -8.16 -1.96
C PHE A 101 4.95 -9.44 -1.59
N ILE A 102 4.35 -10.33 -0.80
CA ILE A 102 4.92 -11.65 -0.51
C ILE A 102 4.99 -12.49 -1.80
N ARG A 103 3.91 -12.54 -2.58
CA ARG A 103 3.87 -13.27 -3.87
C ARG A 103 4.93 -12.77 -4.86
N SER A 104 5.19 -11.46 -4.85
CA SER A 104 6.19 -10.82 -5.69
C SER A 104 7.60 -10.81 -5.10
N ASN A 105 7.82 -11.43 -3.93
CA ASN A 105 9.10 -11.50 -3.23
C ASN A 105 9.78 -10.12 -3.03
N VAL A 106 8.99 -9.12 -2.61
CA VAL A 106 9.50 -7.77 -2.38
C VAL A 106 10.44 -7.76 -1.17
N ALA A 107 11.65 -7.24 -1.35
CA ALA A 107 12.66 -7.18 -0.30
C ALA A 107 12.18 -6.37 0.92
N GLY A 108 12.37 -6.91 2.12
CA GLY A 108 12.02 -6.23 3.38
C GLY A 108 10.56 -6.35 3.79
N ILE A 109 9.74 -7.13 3.08
CA ILE A 109 8.33 -7.39 3.44
C ILE A 109 8.17 -8.03 4.82
N ASP A 110 9.15 -8.82 5.27
CA ASP A 110 9.14 -9.48 6.58
C ASP A 110 8.96 -8.50 7.74
N ASN A 111 9.56 -7.30 7.64
CA ASN A 111 9.43 -6.26 8.66
C ASN A 111 7.98 -5.78 8.81
N LEU A 112 7.26 -5.65 7.69
CA LEU A 112 5.85 -5.26 7.70
C LEU A 112 4.98 -6.36 8.31
N CYS A 113 5.27 -7.62 7.99
CA CYS A 113 4.62 -8.79 8.59
C CYS A 113 4.81 -8.81 10.13
N LEU A 114 6.03 -8.57 10.60
CA LEU A 114 6.33 -8.45 12.03
C LEU A 114 5.60 -7.27 12.68
N SER A 115 5.50 -6.13 12.00
CA SER A 115 4.73 -4.98 12.51
C SER A 115 3.23 -5.23 12.58
N LEU A 116 2.66 -6.00 11.65
CA LEU A 116 1.26 -6.43 11.70
C LEU A 116 1.01 -7.42 12.85
N LEU A 117 1.91 -8.39 13.05
CA LEU A 117 1.80 -9.37 14.14
C LEU A 117 1.71 -8.71 15.53
N ARG A 118 2.33 -7.53 15.72
CA ARG A 118 2.23 -6.77 16.99
C ARG A 118 0.82 -6.27 17.30
N HIS A 119 -0.06 -6.18 16.31
CA HIS A 119 -1.45 -5.79 16.50
C HIS A 119 -2.40 -6.98 16.75
N ALA A 120 -1.91 -8.21 16.63
CA ALA A 120 -2.64 -9.40 17.06
C ALA A 120 -2.53 -9.54 18.60
N ALA A 121 -3.55 -9.04 19.30
CA ALA A 121 -3.59 -9.04 20.76
C ALA A 121 -3.97 -10.44 21.29
N GLY A 122 -3.12 -11.00 22.14
CA GLY A 122 -3.40 -12.26 22.83
C GLY A 122 -4.56 -12.11 23.82
N GLY A 123 -5.50 -13.06 23.82
CA GLY A 123 -6.68 -13.03 24.70
C GLY A 123 -7.80 -12.07 24.26
N ASP A 124 -7.58 -11.26 23.23
CA ASP A 124 -8.62 -10.44 22.62
C ASP A 124 -9.42 -11.27 21.59
N THR A 125 -10.69 -11.52 21.89
CA THR A 125 -11.62 -12.26 21.03
C THR A 125 -12.57 -11.34 20.24
N SER A 126 -12.27 -10.04 20.19
CA SER A 126 -13.03 -9.11 19.38
C SER A 126 -12.99 -9.48 17.89
N PRO A 127 -14.06 -9.26 17.12
CA PRO A 127 -14.11 -9.60 15.70
C PRO A 127 -12.95 -8.98 14.89
N ARG A 128 -12.50 -7.78 15.28
CA ARG A 128 -11.38 -7.10 14.60
C ARG A 128 -10.04 -7.79 14.83
N ASN A 129 -9.79 -8.26 16.06
CA ASN A 129 -8.57 -9.01 16.36
C ASN A 129 -8.57 -10.37 15.68
N LEU A 130 -9.71 -11.09 15.74
CA LEU A 130 -9.87 -12.39 15.09
C LEU A 130 -9.68 -12.28 13.56
N TYR A 131 -10.27 -11.28 12.92
CA TYR A 131 -10.08 -11.03 11.49
C TYR A 131 -8.61 -10.82 11.11
N LEU A 132 -7.85 -10.05 11.91
CA LEU A 132 -6.42 -9.87 11.67
C LEU A 132 -5.66 -11.20 11.83
N VAL A 133 -5.92 -11.95 12.90
CA VAL A 133 -5.24 -13.22 13.17
C VAL A 133 -5.50 -14.24 12.05
N GLU A 134 -6.75 -14.39 11.63
CA GLU A 134 -7.13 -15.25 10.50
C GLU A 134 -6.45 -14.81 9.21
N ALA A 135 -6.48 -13.51 8.90
CA ALA A 135 -5.85 -12.99 7.70
C ALA A 135 -4.33 -13.18 7.69
N LEU A 136 -3.67 -13.05 8.85
CA LEU A 136 -2.24 -13.32 9.00
C LEU A 136 -1.92 -14.81 8.86
N LEU A 137 -2.76 -15.68 9.41
CA LEU A 137 -2.60 -17.12 9.24
C LEU A 137 -2.64 -17.50 7.75
N ASP A 138 -3.64 -17.02 7.02
CA ASP A 138 -3.77 -17.20 5.57
C ASP A 138 -2.58 -16.62 4.77
N ILE A 139 -1.90 -15.59 5.29
CA ILE A 139 -0.74 -14.96 4.64
C ILE A 139 0.50 -15.85 4.78
N PHE A 140 0.67 -16.51 5.92
CA PHE A 140 1.87 -17.27 6.26
C PHE A 140 1.80 -18.76 5.93
N GLN A 141 0.62 -19.26 5.54
CA GLN A 141 0.41 -20.63 5.07
C GLN A 141 0.58 -20.75 3.56
#